data_AF-T1GYV3-F1
#
_entry.id   AF-T1GYV3-F1
#
_cell.length_a   1.000
_cell.length_b   1.000
_cell.length_c   1.000
_cell.angle_alpha   90.00
_cell.angle_beta   90.00
_cell.angle_gamma   90.00
#
_symmetry.space_group_name_H-M   'P 1'
#
loop_
_entity.id
_entity.type
_entity.pdbx_description
1 polymer ?
#
loop_
_entity_poly.entity_id
_entity_poly.type
_entity_poly.pdbx_seq_one_letter_code
_entity_poly.pdbx_strand_id
1 'polypeptide(L)'
;MLLNCRISAPGKVILHGEHSVVFGKDALVSSIGLRTQLYLLEKENTSCISVEFPNLQFKIETTLDDVNIFLESSKNTPELIRSFIMQRFKRSNEIENNTLVAFFFVLSKAFGQQKVKTAFNISLTSDLTIGAGSGSSAAFGVCIATAFLLLARKITDPYFEHLDLISNLAFESEKIMHLSPSGVDNTICTYGGILKFAKGQGFSKISIPKQNKLNVLLVDSGVSRNTANLVAHYF
;
A
#
# COMPACT_ATOMS: atom_id res chain seq x y z
N MET A 1 -10.44 -21.72 -9.27
CA MET A 1 -10.21 -20.82 -10.42
C MET A 1 -8.97 -20.01 -10.12
N LEU A 2 -8.02 -19.95 -11.04
CA LEU A 2 -6.82 -19.11 -10.89
C LEU A 2 -7.20 -17.64 -11.02
N LEU A 3 -6.59 -16.79 -10.21
CA LEU A 3 -6.75 -15.35 -10.28
C LEU A 3 -5.99 -14.80 -11.47
N ASN A 4 -6.68 -13.99 -12.27
CA ASN A 4 -6.11 -13.09 -13.24
C ASN A 4 -6.87 -11.76 -13.10
N CYS A 5 -6.34 -10.85 -12.28
CA CYS A 5 -7.06 -9.64 -11.94
C CYS A 5 -6.14 -8.42 -11.89
N ARG A 6 -6.73 -7.27 -12.20
CA ARG A 6 -6.11 -5.95 -12.07
C ARG A 6 -6.72 -5.24 -10.87
N ILE A 7 -5.88 -4.88 -9.93
CA ILE A 7 -6.24 -4.13 -8.72
C ILE A 7 -5.73 -2.70 -8.90
N SER A 8 -6.48 -1.72 -8.41
CA SER A 8 -6.01 -0.33 -8.49
C SER A 8 -6.51 0.52 -7.34
N ALA A 9 -5.60 1.33 -6.78
CA ALA A 9 -5.88 2.29 -5.72
C ALA A 9 -5.54 3.72 -6.19
N PRO A 10 -6.39 4.74 -5.91
CA PRO A 10 -6.05 6.13 -6.16
C PRO A 10 -4.97 6.63 -5.20
N GLY A 11 -4.29 7.71 -5.57
CA GLY A 11 -3.56 8.54 -4.61
C GLY A 11 -4.49 9.48 -3.84
N LYS A 12 -3.89 10.41 -3.09
CA LYS A 12 -4.60 11.38 -2.26
C LYS A 12 -4.07 12.80 -2.41
N VAL A 13 -4.94 13.75 -2.07
CA VAL A 13 -4.60 15.14 -1.81
C VAL A 13 -5.33 15.59 -0.54
N ILE A 14 -4.68 16.41 0.28
CA ILE A 14 -5.34 17.09 1.39
C ILE A 14 -5.91 18.37 0.81
N LEU A 15 -7.22 18.59 0.95
CA LEU A 15 -7.89 19.81 0.50
C LEU A 15 -7.79 20.89 1.56
N HIS A 16 -7.94 20.52 2.84
CA HIS A 16 -7.79 21.40 3.99
C HIS A 16 -7.33 20.61 5.22
N GLY A 17 -6.49 21.23 6.06
CA GLY A 17 -6.17 20.72 7.40
C GLY A 17 -4.90 19.87 7.49
N GLU A 18 -3.92 20.10 6.60
CA GLU A 18 -2.65 19.36 6.49
C GLU A 18 -1.96 19.15 7.84
N HIS A 19 -1.82 20.22 8.62
CA HIS A 19 -1.17 20.18 9.93
C HIS A 19 -2.16 19.97 11.09
N SER A 20 -3.44 20.25 10.87
CA SER A 20 -4.49 20.20 11.89
C SER A 20 -4.77 18.78 12.39
N VAL A 21 -4.62 17.75 11.53
CA VAL A 21 -4.82 16.34 11.91
C VAL A 21 -3.87 15.87 13.00
N VAL A 22 -2.64 16.41 13.01
CA VAL A 22 -1.61 16.05 14.01
C VAL A 22 -2.08 16.45 15.42
N PHE A 23 -2.88 17.51 15.51
CA PHE A 23 -3.46 18.03 16.75
C PHE A 23 -4.88 17.50 17.03
N GLY A 24 -5.30 16.43 16.35
CA GLY A 24 -6.62 15.81 16.54
C GLY A 24 -7.79 16.64 15.99
N LYS A 25 -7.54 17.58 15.09
CA LYS A 25 -8.58 18.35 14.37
C LYS A 25 -8.93 17.69 13.05
N ASP A 26 -10.07 18.09 12.48
CA ASP A 26 -10.56 17.58 11.20
C ASP A 26 -9.62 17.99 10.05
N ALA A 27 -9.42 17.07 9.10
CA ALA A 27 -8.96 17.39 7.75
C ALA A 27 -9.94 16.91 6.70
N LEU A 28 -9.98 17.65 5.60
CA LEU A 28 -10.70 17.30 4.39
C LEU A 28 -9.71 16.72 3.38
N VAL A 29 -9.92 15.48 2.99
CA VAL A 29 -8.98 14.73 2.14
C VAL A 29 -9.75 14.13 0.97
N SER A 30 -9.16 14.19 -0.22
CA SER A 30 -9.76 13.66 -1.44
C SER A 30 -8.84 12.65 -2.09
N SER A 31 -9.42 11.58 -2.64
CA SER A 31 -8.72 10.72 -3.59
C SER A 31 -8.53 11.47 -4.91
N ILE A 32 -7.42 11.23 -5.61
CA ILE A 32 -7.15 11.79 -6.92
C ILE A 32 -7.16 10.73 -8.02
N GLY A 33 -7.26 11.17 -9.28
CA GLY A 33 -7.36 10.30 -10.44
C GLY A 33 -6.06 9.57 -10.81
N LEU A 34 -4.90 9.96 -10.26
CA LEU A 34 -3.64 9.25 -10.41
C LEU A 34 -3.65 7.98 -9.57
N ARG A 35 -3.24 6.83 -10.12
CA ARG A 35 -3.44 5.54 -9.47
C ARG A 35 -2.19 4.69 -9.44
N THR A 36 -2.13 3.83 -8.43
CA THR A 36 -1.28 2.63 -8.44
C THR A 36 -2.11 1.47 -8.96
N GLN A 37 -1.49 0.60 -9.75
CA GLN A 37 -2.10 -0.54 -10.41
C GLN A 37 -1.24 -1.77 -10.16
N LEU A 38 -1.88 -2.88 -9.78
CA LEU A 38 -1.25 -4.17 -9.57
C LEU A 38 -1.94 -5.19 -10.46
N TYR A 39 -1.15 -5.89 -11.26
CA TYR A 39 -1.59 -7.04 -12.04
C TYR A 39 -1.17 -8.31 -11.31
N LEU A 40 -2.15 -9.17 -11.00
CA LEU A 40 -1.95 -10.45 -10.33
C LEU A 40 -2.37 -11.58 -11.26
N LEU A 41 -1.46 -12.53 -11.49
CA LEU A 41 -1.71 -13.73 -12.28
C LEU A 41 -1.22 -14.97 -11.51
N GLU A 42 -2.14 -15.82 -11.05
CA GLU A 42 -1.78 -17.16 -10.58
C GLU A 42 -1.42 -18.08 -11.75
N LYS A 43 -0.43 -18.94 -11.54
CA LYS A 43 0.08 -19.87 -12.54
C LYS A 43 0.08 -21.29 -11.99
N GLU A 44 -0.42 -22.21 -12.80
CA GLU A 44 -0.27 -23.64 -12.58
C GLU A 44 1.04 -24.16 -13.18
N ASN A 45 1.48 -25.34 -12.72
CA ASN A 45 2.64 -26.07 -13.25
C ASN A 45 3.99 -25.33 -13.15
N THR A 46 4.09 -24.36 -12.25
CA THR A 46 5.35 -23.71 -11.90
C THR A 46 5.40 -23.44 -10.40
N SER A 47 6.59 -23.48 -9.83
CA SER A 47 6.86 -23.00 -8.48
C SER A 47 7.45 -21.58 -8.48
N CYS A 48 7.69 -20.98 -9.65
CA CYS A 48 8.33 -19.67 -9.75
C CYS A 48 7.35 -18.54 -9.48
N ILE A 49 7.67 -17.71 -8.49
CA ILE A 49 6.98 -16.46 -8.16
C ILE A 49 7.85 -15.31 -8.65
N SER A 50 7.29 -14.41 -9.45
CA SER A 50 7.97 -13.20 -9.91
C SER A 50 7.22 -11.94 -9.47
N VAL A 51 7.94 -10.99 -8.90
CA VAL A 51 7.39 -9.70 -8.49
C VAL A 51 8.21 -8.59 -9.14
N GLU A 52 7.55 -7.72 -9.89
CA GLU A 52 8.17 -6.63 -10.64
C GLU A 52 7.61 -5.27 -10.22
N PHE A 53 8.49 -4.30 -10.08
CA PHE A 53 8.19 -2.90 -9.80
C PHE A 53 8.79 -2.01 -10.89
N PRO A 54 8.15 -1.87 -12.08
CA PRO A 54 8.74 -1.14 -13.21
C PRO A 54 9.11 0.31 -12.87
N ASN A 55 8.28 1.02 -12.10
CA ASN A 55 8.57 2.40 -11.66
C ASN A 55 9.82 2.51 -10.77
N LEU A 56 10.20 1.43 -10.06
CA LEU A 56 11.40 1.35 -9.23
C LEU A 56 12.54 0.61 -9.95
N GLN A 57 12.32 0.16 -11.20
CA GLN A 57 13.30 -0.51 -12.05
C GLN A 57 13.92 -1.77 -11.43
N PHE A 58 13.16 -2.52 -10.62
CA PHE A 58 13.63 -3.80 -10.10
C PHE A 58 12.58 -4.90 -10.15
N LYS A 59 13.07 -6.14 -10.22
CA LYS A 59 12.28 -7.37 -10.09
C LYS A 59 12.94 -8.35 -9.13
N ILE A 60 12.13 -9.16 -8.47
CA ILE A 60 12.58 -10.32 -7.70
C ILE A 60 11.92 -11.59 -8.22
N GLU A 61 12.65 -12.69 -8.14
CA GLU A 61 12.16 -14.03 -8.45
C GLU A 61 12.48 -14.94 -7.26
N THR A 62 11.51 -15.74 -6.88
CA THR A 62 11.60 -16.69 -5.76
C THR A 62 10.75 -17.92 -6.06
N THR A 63 10.73 -18.90 -5.17
CA THR A 63 9.93 -20.11 -5.32
C THR A 63 8.78 -20.14 -4.34
N LEU A 64 7.76 -20.93 -4.66
CA LEU A 64 6.63 -21.23 -3.77
C LEU A 64 7.12 -21.79 -2.43
N ASP A 65 8.14 -22.65 -2.46
CA ASP A 65 8.73 -23.26 -1.26
C ASP A 65 9.43 -22.22 -0.40
N ASP A 66 10.24 -21.32 -0.98
CA ASP A 66 10.90 -20.24 -0.25
C ASP A 66 9.88 -19.35 0.47
N VAL A 67 8.79 -18.99 -0.22
CA VAL A 67 7.71 -18.17 0.36
C VAL A 67 6.99 -18.93 1.47
N ASN A 68 6.73 -20.22 1.30
CA ASN A 68 6.08 -21.04 2.33
C ASN A 68 6.98 -21.22 3.56
N ILE A 69 8.29 -21.43 3.38
CA ILE A 69 9.27 -21.47 4.48
C ILE A 69 9.27 -20.14 5.24
N PHE A 70 9.25 -19.02 4.52
CA PHE A 70 9.13 -17.69 5.12
C PHE A 70 7.84 -17.55 5.96
N LEU A 71 6.69 -17.98 5.43
CA LEU A 71 5.40 -17.91 6.14
C LEU A 71 5.34 -18.83 7.38
N GLU A 72 6.02 -19.97 7.34
CA GLU A 72 6.11 -20.91 8.47
C GLU A 72 6.94 -20.37 9.64
N SER A 73 7.88 -19.45 9.37
CA SER A 73 8.71 -18.86 10.42
C SER A 73 7.84 -18.05 11.41
N SER A 74 7.66 -18.58 12.62
CA SER A 74 6.83 -17.95 13.64
C SER A 74 7.53 -16.69 14.14
N LYS A 75 7.01 -15.51 13.74
CA LYS A 75 7.40 -14.12 14.07
C LYS A 75 8.02 -13.37 12.89
N ASN A 76 7.23 -13.05 11.88
CA ASN A 76 7.63 -12.14 10.80
C ASN A 76 7.65 -10.67 11.26
N THR A 77 8.61 -10.33 12.13
CA THR A 77 8.88 -8.92 12.50
C THR A 77 9.61 -8.20 11.36
N PRO A 78 9.54 -6.86 11.27
CA PRO A 78 10.20 -6.11 10.21
C PRO A 78 11.71 -6.39 10.11
N GLU A 79 12.38 -6.61 11.25
CA GLU A 79 13.82 -6.91 11.31
C GLU A 79 14.13 -8.28 10.70
N LEU A 80 13.35 -9.31 11.04
CA LEU A 80 13.53 -10.65 10.49
C LEU A 80 13.23 -10.70 9.00
N ILE A 81 12.23 -9.95 8.55
CA ILE A 81 11.92 -9.79 7.12
C ILE A 81 13.08 -9.10 6.39
N ARG A 82 13.68 -8.05 6.97
CA ARG A 82 14.88 -7.41 6.40
C ARG A 82 16.02 -8.40 6.24
N SER A 83 16.28 -9.22 7.26
CA SER A 83 17.31 -10.27 7.19
C SER A 83 17.02 -11.29 6.08
N PHE A 84 15.77 -11.76 5.96
CA PHE A 84 15.35 -12.65 4.88
C PHE A 84 15.58 -12.03 3.50
N ILE A 85 15.19 -10.76 3.32
CA ILE A 85 15.36 -10.03 2.05
C ILE A 85 16.84 -9.88 1.70
N MET A 86 17.67 -9.50 2.67
CA MET A 86 19.11 -9.35 2.49
C MET A 86 19.76 -10.69 2.08
N GLN A 87 19.41 -11.78 2.76
CA GLN A 87 19.97 -13.10 2.48
C GLN A 87 19.53 -13.62 1.11
N ARG A 88 18.25 -13.46 0.76
CA ARG A 88 17.66 -14.08 -0.44
C ARG A 88 17.81 -13.26 -1.71
N PHE A 89 17.70 -11.94 -1.61
CA PHE A 89 17.65 -11.03 -2.76
C PHE A 89 18.87 -10.09 -2.87
N LYS A 90 19.75 -10.07 -1.86
CA LYS A 90 21.00 -9.28 -1.83
C LYS A 90 20.82 -7.81 -2.22
N ARG A 91 19.76 -7.17 -1.71
CA ARG A 91 19.41 -5.78 -2.03
C ARG A 91 20.13 -4.80 -1.12
N SER A 92 20.74 -3.78 -1.72
CA SER A 92 21.45 -2.69 -1.04
C SER A 92 20.69 -1.36 -1.08
N ASN A 93 19.77 -1.18 -2.03
CA ASN A 93 18.96 0.03 -2.14
C ASN A 93 17.89 0.07 -1.03
N GLU A 94 17.89 1.14 -0.23
CA GLU A 94 16.98 1.33 0.90
C GLU A 94 15.50 1.37 0.46
N ILE A 95 15.18 2.01 -0.67
CA ILE A 95 13.81 2.09 -1.20
C ILE A 95 13.33 0.70 -1.62
N GLU A 96 14.16 -0.06 -2.32
CA GLU A 96 13.84 -1.44 -2.71
C GLU A 96 13.65 -2.32 -1.48
N ASN A 97 14.52 -2.19 -0.49
CA ASN A 97 14.46 -2.97 0.74
C ASN A 97 13.19 -2.65 1.53
N ASN A 98 12.88 -1.38 1.80
CA ASN A 98 11.65 -1.00 2.50
C ASN A 98 10.38 -1.43 1.73
N THR A 99 10.41 -1.35 0.39
CA THR A 99 9.33 -1.87 -0.47
C THR A 99 9.10 -3.35 -0.27
N LEU A 100 10.17 -4.15 -0.30
CA LEU A 100 10.08 -5.59 -0.08
C LEU A 100 9.70 -5.94 1.36
N VAL A 101 10.18 -5.20 2.36
CA VAL A 101 9.80 -5.44 3.76
C VAL A 101 8.30 -5.25 3.94
N ALA A 102 7.74 -4.17 3.42
CA ALA A 102 6.30 -3.94 3.49
C ALA A 102 5.53 -5.03 2.72
N PHE A 103 6.00 -5.41 1.52
CA PHE A 103 5.42 -6.48 0.71
C PHE A 103 5.36 -7.81 1.47
N PHE A 104 6.48 -8.30 2.00
CA PHE A 104 6.54 -9.56 2.72
C PHE A 104 5.84 -9.50 4.08
N PHE A 105 5.82 -8.33 4.73
CA PHE A 105 5.07 -8.14 5.98
C PHE A 105 3.57 -8.28 5.75
N VAL A 106 3.03 -7.57 4.75
CA VAL A 106 1.61 -7.66 4.37
C VAL A 106 1.27 -9.08 3.89
N LEU A 107 2.12 -9.72 3.10
CA LEU A 107 1.96 -11.12 2.70
C LEU A 107 1.82 -12.03 3.93
N SER A 108 2.72 -11.90 4.91
CA SER A 108 2.69 -12.70 6.14
C SER A 108 1.43 -12.46 6.97
N LYS A 109 0.95 -11.21 7.04
CA LYS A 109 -0.29 -10.87 7.76
C LYS A 109 -1.52 -11.40 7.04
N ALA A 110 -1.55 -11.33 5.70
CA ALA A 110 -2.65 -11.83 4.89
C ALA A 110 -2.76 -13.36 4.97
N PHE A 111 -1.65 -14.09 4.89
CA PHE A 111 -1.66 -15.56 4.94
C PHE A 111 -1.66 -16.11 6.37
N GLY A 112 -1.09 -15.39 7.34
CA GLY A 112 -0.80 -15.96 8.65
C GLY A 112 0.17 -17.14 8.51
N GLN A 113 -0.27 -18.33 8.92
CA GLN A 113 0.47 -19.59 8.76
C GLN A 113 -0.03 -20.45 7.59
N GLN A 114 -0.97 -19.95 6.79
CA GLN A 114 -1.46 -20.66 5.62
C GLN A 114 -0.39 -20.67 4.52
N LYS A 115 -0.19 -21.83 3.88
CA LYS A 115 0.69 -21.93 2.72
C LYS A 115 0.06 -21.30 1.47
N VAL A 116 0.90 -20.68 0.66
CA VAL A 116 0.58 -20.34 -0.72
C VAL A 116 0.50 -21.65 -1.53
N LYS A 117 -0.63 -21.87 -2.20
CA LYS A 117 -0.91 -23.12 -2.93
C LYS A 117 -0.43 -23.09 -4.39
N THR A 118 -0.35 -21.91 -4.96
CA THR A 118 -0.19 -21.66 -6.39
C THR A 118 0.82 -20.53 -6.57
N ALA A 119 1.78 -20.72 -7.48
CA ALA A 119 2.72 -19.67 -7.81
C ALA A 119 2.00 -18.51 -8.52
N PHE A 120 2.59 -17.32 -8.48
CA PHE A 120 1.96 -16.13 -9.04
C PHE A 120 2.98 -15.12 -9.56
N ASN A 121 2.51 -14.30 -10.50
CA ASN A 121 3.22 -13.13 -10.99
C ASN A 121 2.50 -11.87 -10.49
N ILE A 122 3.27 -10.92 -9.97
CA ILE A 122 2.81 -9.59 -9.63
C ILE A 122 3.63 -8.57 -10.41
N SER A 123 2.96 -7.61 -11.06
CA SER A 123 3.59 -6.41 -11.61
C SER A 123 2.83 -5.19 -11.12
N LEU A 124 3.55 -4.25 -10.48
CA LEU A 124 2.95 -3.05 -9.89
C LEU A 124 3.51 -1.78 -10.52
N THR A 125 2.62 -0.97 -11.09
CA THR A 125 2.95 0.34 -11.69
C THR A 125 2.17 1.47 -11.01
N SER A 126 2.66 2.71 -11.10
CA SER A 126 2.02 3.87 -10.47
C SER A 126 2.20 5.13 -11.29
N ASP A 127 1.12 5.91 -11.41
CA ASP A 127 1.12 7.26 -11.98
C ASP A 127 1.53 8.32 -10.93
N LEU A 128 1.64 7.92 -9.66
CA LEU A 128 1.99 8.79 -8.54
C LEU A 128 3.50 8.96 -8.43
N THR A 129 3.95 10.21 -8.33
CA THR A 129 5.35 10.54 -8.00
C THR A 129 5.68 10.02 -6.60
N ILE A 130 6.74 9.21 -6.51
CA ILE A 130 7.21 8.62 -5.26
C ILE A 130 7.80 9.72 -4.37
N GLY A 131 7.36 9.76 -3.10
CA GLY A 131 7.86 10.72 -2.11
C GLY A 131 7.24 12.13 -2.19
N ALA A 132 6.35 12.39 -3.15
CA ALA A 132 5.72 13.71 -3.32
C ALA A 132 4.55 14.00 -2.34
N GLY A 133 4.29 13.13 -1.37
CA GLY A 133 3.16 13.29 -0.43
C GLY A 133 1.76 13.01 -1.04
N SER A 134 1.73 12.47 -2.25
CA SER A 134 0.53 12.12 -3.04
C SER A 134 -0.11 10.78 -2.63
N GLY A 135 0.40 10.11 -1.61
CA GLY A 135 -0.13 8.82 -1.12
C GLY A 135 0.32 7.59 -1.92
N SER A 136 1.47 7.65 -2.61
CA SER A 136 1.99 6.52 -3.41
C SER A 136 2.25 5.25 -2.59
N SER A 137 2.78 5.37 -1.37
CA SER A 137 3.04 4.22 -0.48
C SER A 137 1.75 3.61 0.05
N ALA A 138 0.75 4.45 0.36
CA ALA A 138 -0.56 3.99 0.79
C ALA A 138 -1.31 3.28 -0.35
N ALA A 139 -1.29 3.83 -1.56
CA ALA A 139 -1.88 3.19 -2.74
C ALA A 139 -1.20 1.85 -3.06
N PHE A 140 0.13 1.77 -2.93
CA PHE A 140 0.89 0.52 -2.97
C PHE A 140 0.37 -0.48 -1.92
N GLY A 141 0.27 -0.05 -0.66
CA GLY A 141 -0.22 -0.86 0.46
C GLY A 141 -1.62 -1.45 0.22
N VAL A 142 -2.55 -0.63 -0.29
CA VAL A 142 -3.91 -1.06 -0.66
C VAL A 142 -3.89 -2.13 -1.76
N CYS A 143 -3.09 -1.92 -2.81
CA CYS A 143 -2.97 -2.88 -3.90
C CYS A 143 -2.43 -4.24 -3.41
N ILE A 144 -1.34 -4.26 -2.65
CA ILE A 144 -0.73 -5.51 -2.16
C ILE A 144 -1.61 -6.20 -1.10
N ALA A 145 -2.27 -5.44 -0.22
CA ALA A 145 -3.20 -5.97 0.76
C ALA A 145 -4.36 -6.70 0.07
N THR A 146 -4.96 -6.06 -0.93
CA THR A 146 -6.05 -6.67 -1.72
C THR A 146 -5.56 -7.91 -2.46
N ALA A 147 -4.39 -7.85 -3.12
CA ALA A 147 -3.83 -8.97 -3.86
C ALA A 147 -3.59 -10.20 -2.96
N PHE A 148 -2.98 -10.00 -1.79
CA PHE A 148 -2.68 -11.12 -0.89
C PHE A 148 -3.91 -11.66 -0.17
N LEU A 149 -4.90 -10.83 0.15
CA LEU A 149 -6.16 -11.31 0.69
C LEU A 149 -6.92 -12.16 -0.33
N LEU A 150 -6.89 -11.79 -1.62
CA LEU A 150 -7.43 -12.60 -2.71
C LEU A 150 -6.65 -13.92 -2.88
N LEU A 151 -5.32 -13.87 -2.86
CA LEU A 151 -4.47 -15.08 -2.94
C LEU A 151 -4.69 -16.02 -1.74
N ALA A 152 -4.84 -15.46 -0.54
CA ALA A 152 -5.15 -16.22 0.68
C ALA A 152 -6.59 -16.74 0.71
N ARG A 153 -7.44 -16.35 -0.26
CA ARG A 153 -8.89 -16.66 -0.32
C ARG A 153 -9.67 -16.15 0.88
N LYS A 154 -9.23 -15.04 1.48
CA LYS A 154 -9.91 -14.37 2.60
C LYS A 154 -10.97 -13.37 2.16
N ILE A 155 -10.87 -12.90 0.92
CA ILE A 155 -11.85 -12.03 0.26
C ILE A 155 -12.09 -12.54 -1.16
N THR A 156 -13.19 -12.10 -1.77
CA THR A 156 -13.54 -12.37 -3.17
C THR A 156 -13.81 -11.06 -3.91
N ASP A 157 -13.73 -11.10 -5.23
CA ASP A 157 -14.20 -10.01 -6.10
C ASP A 157 -15.73 -10.15 -6.30
N PRO A 158 -16.55 -9.10 -6.10
CA PRO A 158 -16.21 -7.74 -5.69
C PRO A 158 -15.82 -7.61 -4.21
N TYR A 159 -14.69 -6.95 -3.93
CA TYR A 159 -14.12 -6.83 -2.58
C TYR A 159 -14.57 -5.59 -1.78
N PHE A 160 -15.65 -4.92 -2.22
CA PHE A 160 -16.16 -3.69 -1.56
C PHE A 160 -16.67 -3.91 -0.13
N GLU A 161 -17.07 -5.13 0.22
CA GLU A 161 -17.50 -5.48 1.58
C GLU A 161 -16.32 -5.65 2.55
N HIS A 162 -15.09 -5.66 2.03
CA HIS A 162 -13.87 -5.93 2.80
C HIS A 162 -12.94 -4.72 2.90
N LEU A 163 -13.44 -3.51 2.62
CA LEU A 163 -12.63 -2.28 2.63
C LEU A 163 -11.95 -2.03 3.98
N ASP A 164 -12.61 -2.30 5.12
CA ASP A 164 -11.98 -2.13 6.43
C ASP A 164 -10.77 -3.07 6.60
N LEU A 165 -10.91 -4.33 6.19
CA LEU A 165 -9.82 -5.30 6.24
C LEU A 165 -8.65 -4.88 5.36
N ILE A 166 -8.94 -4.42 4.13
CA ILE A 166 -7.95 -3.91 3.18
C ILE A 166 -7.25 -2.68 3.77
N SER A 167 -8.01 -1.71 4.29
CA SER A 167 -7.47 -0.46 4.85
C SER A 167 -6.59 -0.73 6.07
N ASN A 168 -7.01 -1.62 6.96
CA ASN A 168 -6.24 -2.01 8.14
C ASN A 168 -4.91 -2.68 7.76
N LEU A 169 -4.93 -3.58 6.78
CA LEU A 169 -3.72 -4.23 6.31
C LEU A 169 -2.80 -3.28 5.52
N ALA A 170 -3.37 -2.35 4.75
CA ALA A 170 -2.63 -1.27 4.12
C ALA A 170 -2.02 -0.30 5.15
N PHE A 171 -2.68 -0.07 6.29
CA PHE A 171 -2.12 0.71 7.39
C PHE A 171 -0.90 0.03 8.03
N GLU A 172 -0.91 -1.29 8.15
CA GLU A 172 0.25 -2.06 8.58
C GLU A 172 1.43 -1.89 7.60
N SER A 173 1.18 -1.83 6.29
CA SER A 173 2.20 -1.48 5.28
C SER A 173 2.76 -0.07 5.50
N GLU A 174 1.90 0.90 5.78
CA GLU A 174 2.30 2.30 6.01
C GLU A 174 3.19 2.46 7.25
N LYS A 175 2.97 1.65 8.29
CA LYS A 175 3.84 1.65 9.49
C LYS A 175 5.26 1.15 9.22
N ILE A 176 5.44 0.32 8.19
CA ILE A 176 6.77 -0.14 7.75
C ILE A 176 7.47 0.96 6.96
N MET A 177 6.73 1.63 6.08
CA MET A 177 7.25 2.66 5.19
C MET A 177 7.51 4.00 5.90
N HIS A 178 6.72 4.31 6.92
CA HIS A 178 6.73 5.58 7.64
C HIS A 178 6.75 5.36 9.14
N LEU A 179 7.47 6.22 9.87
CA LEU A 179 7.64 6.08 11.33
C LEU A 179 6.33 6.27 12.12
N SER A 180 5.45 7.19 11.71
CA SER A 180 4.20 7.47 12.42
C SER A 180 3.07 7.87 11.46
N PRO A 181 2.50 6.90 10.71
CA PRO A 181 1.39 7.18 9.81
C PRO A 181 0.13 7.59 10.58
N SER A 182 -0.60 8.59 10.08
CA SER A 182 -1.84 9.08 10.69
C SER A 182 -3.05 8.16 10.48
N GLY A 183 -3.00 7.31 9.45
CA GLY A 183 -4.12 6.48 8.99
C GLY A 183 -4.94 7.13 7.86
N VAL A 184 -4.78 8.43 7.61
CA VAL A 184 -5.49 9.17 6.55
C VAL A 184 -5.25 8.53 5.19
N ASP A 185 -3.97 8.28 4.87
CA ASP A 185 -3.53 7.96 3.52
C ASP A 185 -4.07 6.60 3.05
N ASN A 186 -3.93 5.54 3.85
CA ASN A 186 -4.54 4.25 3.51
C ASN A 186 -6.07 4.31 3.45
N THR A 187 -6.70 5.10 4.32
CA THR A 187 -8.16 5.21 4.38
C THR A 187 -8.68 5.82 3.09
N ILE A 188 -8.14 6.97 2.68
CA ILE A 188 -8.58 7.63 1.44
C ILE A 188 -8.23 6.81 0.19
N CYS A 189 -7.06 6.14 0.17
CA CYS A 189 -6.68 5.25 -0.93
C CYS A 189 -7.55 3.97 -1.00
N THR A 190 -8.19 3.57 0.11
CA THR A 190 -9.10 2.42 0.14
C THR A 190 -10.53 2.80 -0.22
N TYR A 191 -11.07 3.83 0.44
CA TYR A 191 -12.49 4.20 0.36
C TYR A 191 -12.82 5.13 -0.80
N GLY A 192 -11.83 5.90 -1.27
CA GLY A 192 -11.99 6.89 -2.31
C GLY A 192 -12.98 8.01 -1.98
N GLY A 193 -13.18 8.91 -2.94
CA GLY A 193 -14.06 10.06 -2.80
C GLY A 193 -13.44 11.14 -1.93
N ILE A 194 -14.26 11.77 -1.09
CA ILE A 194 -13.84 12.83 -0.18
C ILE A 194 -14.21 12.41 1.24
N LEU A 195 -13.24 12.50 2.14
CA LEU A 195 -13.37 12.10 3.52
C LEU A 195 -13.06 13.29 4.43
N LYS A 196 -13.88 13.43 5.48
CA LYS A 196 -13.50 14.16 6.67
C LYS A 196 -12.86 13.18 7.64
N PHE A 197 -11.62 13.44 8.04
CA PHE A 197 -10.83 12.54 8.89
C PHE A 197 -10.34 13.27 10.15
N ALA A 198 -10.40 12.59 11.29
CA ALA A 198 -9.77 13.03 12.53
C ALA A 198 -9.03 11.87 13.20
N LYS A 199 -7.77 12.09 13.58
CA LYS A 199 -6.91 11.06 14.19
C LYS A 199 -7.54 10.56 15.49
N GLY A 200 -7.73 9.25 15.61
CA GLY A 200 -8.35 8.61 16.77
C GLY A 200 -9.87 8.70 16.85
N GLN A 201 -10.53 9.46 15.97
CA GLN A 201 -12.00 9.59 15.91
C GLN A 201 -12.60 8.93 14.66
N GLY A 202 -11.77 8.54 13.70
CA GLY A 202 -12.18 7.87 12.47
C GLY A 202 -12.42 8.83 11.32
N PHE A 203 -13.31 8.46 10.40
CA PHE A 203 -13.61 9.24 9.21
C PHE A 203 -15.08 9.20 8.85
N SER A 204 -15.53 10.19 8.07
CA SER A 204 -16.87 10.24 7.49
C SER A 204 -16.79 10.64 6.02
N LYS A 205 -17.59 10.00 5.18
CA LYS A 205 -17.61 10.26 3.74
C LYS A 205 -18.45 11.50 3.45
N ILE A 206 -17.92 12.41 2.65
CA ILE A 206 -18.63 13.58 2.18
C ILE A 206 -19.19 13.29 0.80
N SER A 207 -20.52 13.34 0.69
CA SER A 207 -21.21 13.17 -0.58
C SER A 207 -21.25 14.50 -1.32
N ILE A 208 -20.54 14.56 -2.45
CA ILE A 208 -20.65 15.67 -3.40
C ILE A 208 -21.57 15.23 -4.55
N PRO A 209 -22.56 16.05 -4.96
CA PRO A 209 -23.39 15.75 -6.12
C PRO A 209 -22.52 15.46 -7.35
N LYS A 210 -22.89 14.45 -8.15
CA LYS A 210 -22.10 14.01 -9.32
C LYS A 210 -21.87 15.14 -10.34
N GLN A 211 -22.71 16.17 -10.35
CA GLN A 211 -22.57 17.38 -11.18
C GLN A 211 -21.37 18.24 -10.76
N ASN A 212 -20.90 18.12 -9.52
CA ASN A 212 -19.83 18.92 -8.95
C ASN A 212 -18.51 18.14 -8.91
N LYS A 213 -18.14 17.50 -10.03
CA LYS A 213 -16.82 16.87 -10.15
C LYS A 213 -15.75 17.96 -10.09
N LEU A 214 -14.79 17.78 -9.18
CA LEU A 214 -13.64 18.67 -9.04
C LEU A 214 -12.54 18.21 -9.99
N ASN A 215 -12.22 19.03 -10.99
CA ASN A 215 -11.02 18.86 -11.80
C ASN A 215 -9.90 19.66 -11.14
N VAL A 216 -8.79 18.99 -10.83
CA VAL A 216 -7.65 19.59 -10.15
C VAL A 216 -6.40 19.45 -11.01
N LEU A 217 -5.56 20.49 -11.02
CA LEU A 217 -4.22 20.43 -11.59
C LEU A 217 -3.24 20.16 -10.45
N LEU A 218 -2.60 18.99 -10.47
CA LEU A 218 -1.53 18.68 -9.52
C LEU A 218 -0.22 19.26 -10.05
N VAL A 219 0.41 20.14 -9.27
CA VAL A 219 1.68 20.76 -9.63
C VAL A 219 2.74 20.31 -8.63
N ASP A 220 3.74 19.59 -9.11
CA ASP A 220 4.95 19.26 -8.35
C ASP A 220 5.99 20.37 -8.58
N SER A 221 6.43 21.02 -7.50
CA SER A 221 7.45 22.07 -7.57
C SER A 221 8.86 21.56 -7.89
N GLY A 222 9.12 20.26 -7.75
CA GLY A 222 10.46 19.67 -7.88
C GLY A 222 11.42 20.02 -6.73
N VAL A 223 10.94 20.76 -5.71
CA VAL A 223 11.73 21.17 -4.55
C VAL A 223 11.60 20.14 -3.44
N SER A 224 12.71 19.51 -3.06
CA SER A 224 12.78 18.60 -1.91
C SER A 224 12.53 19.37 -0.60
N ARG A 225 11.72 18.81 0.30
CA ARG A 225 11.39 19.41 1.60
C ARG A 225 11.46 18.36 2.70
N ASN A 226 12.00 18.73 3.86
CA ASN A 226 11.90 17.91 5.05
C ASN A 226 10.65 18.30 5.85
N THR A 227 9.60 17.48 5.73
CA THR A 227 8.30 17.69 6.39
C THR A 227 8.42 17.74 7.92
N ALA A 228 9.42 17.07 8.51
CA ALA A 228 9.63 17.09 9.96
C ALA A 228 10.08 18.49 10.46
N ASN A 229 10.89 19.21 9.67
CA ASN A 229 11.34 20.56 10.03
C ASN A 229 10.21 21.59 9.96
N LEU A 230 9.28 21.44 9.02
CA LEU A 230 8.10 22.32 8.92
C LEU A 230 7.15 22.12 10.11
N VAL A 231 7.01 20.88 10.57
CA VAL A 231 6.20 20.56 11.75
C VAL A 231 6.88 21.10 13.01
N ALA A 232 8.22 21.04 13.12
CA ALA A 232 8.98 21.58 14.25
C ALA A 232 8.83 23.09 14.43
N HIS A 233 8.57 23.87 13.37
CA HIS A 233 8.34 25.32 13.48
C HIS A 233 6.99 25.70 14.13
N TYR A 234 6.08 24.74 14.30
CA TYR A 234 4.83 24.93 15.03
C TYR A 234 4.92 24.47 16.49
N PHE A 235 6.12 24.08 16.95
CA PHE A 235 6.43 23.71 18.34
C PHE A 235 7.37 24.72 18.99
#